data_AF-A0A351J111-F1
#
_entry.id   AF-A0A351J111-F1
#
_cell.length_a   1.000
_cell.length_b   1.000
_cell.length_c   1.000
_cell.angle_alpha   90.00
_cell.angle_beta   90.00
_cell.angle_gamma   90.00
#
_symmetry.space_group_name_H-M   'P 1'
#
loop_
_entity.id
_entity.type
_entity.pdbx_description
1 polymer ?
#
loop_
_entity_poly.entity_id
_entity_poly.type
_entity_poly.pdbx_seq_one_letter_code
_entity_poly.pdbx_strand_id
1 'polypeptide(L)'
;MHNGSKKQDNPIYYIEVIIMKKKIMAKQMNSGFGESDSNFNSLTVVDNGHVYFTLSSHQIDTHGRIYRYEPENQTLVFLADLGDLTGEQGKKTIPHGKSHSAFFSY
;
A
#
# COMPACT_ATOMS: atom_id res chain seq x y z
N MET A 1 -50.51 -34.70 38.50
CA MET A 1 -49.56 -35.28 37.53
C MET A 1 -49.28 -34.23 36.46
N HIS A 2 -48.14 -33.55 36.54
CA HIS A 2 -47.67 -32.63 35.51
C HIS A 2 -46.19 -32.98 35.29
N ASN A 3 -45.90 -33.63 34.16
CA ASN A 3 -44.55 -33.99 33.75
C ASN A 3 -43.80 -32.73 33.33
N GLY A 4 -42.80 -32.32 34.12
CA GLY A 4 -41.86 -31.28 33.75
C GLY A 4 -40.90 -31.80 32.67
N SER A 5 -41.05 -31.33 31.44
CA SER A 5 -40.04 -31.48 30.40
C SER A 5 -38.82 -30.63 30.76
N LYS A 6 -37.71 -31.29 31.12
CA LYS A 6 -36.42 -30.61 31.24
C LYS A 6 -35.98 -30.20 29.83
N LYS A 7 -35.97 -28.90 29.55
CA LYS A 7 -35.30 -28.34 28.37
C LYS A 7 -33.82 -28.69 28.45
N GLN A 8 -33.31 -29.29 27.37
CA GLN A 8 -31.92 -29.62 27.21
C GLN A 8 -31.21 -28.36 26.71
N ASP A 9 -30.49 -27.68 27.61
CA ASP A 9 -29.69 -26.51 27.27
C ASP A 9 -28.46 -26.96 26.46
N ASN A 10 -28.48 -26.72 25.15
CA ASN A 10 -27.30 -26.90 24.30
C ASN A 10 -26.29 -25.79 24.59
N PRO A 11 -25.01 -26.10 24.90
CA PRO A 11 -24.00 -25.07 25.08
C PRO A 11 -23.71 -24.39 23.74
N ILE A 12 -23.92 -23.08 23.69
CA ILE A 12 -23.41 -22.23 22.61
C ILE A 12 -21.90 -22.11 22.83
N TYR A 13 -21.10 -22.74 21.98
CA TYR A 13 -19.66 -22.53 21.97
C TYR A 13 -19.37 -21.18 21.33
N TYR A 14 -19.00 -20.20 22.16
CA TYR A 14 -18.30 -19.01 21.68
C TYR A 14 -16.92 -19.45 21.23
N ILE A 15 -16.76 -19.63 19.92
CA ILE A 15 -15.44 -19.68 19.30
C ILE A 15 -14.90 -18.26 19.47
N GLU A 16 -14.19 -18.01 20.57
CA GLU A 16 -13.32 -16.86 20.65
C GLU A 16 -12.33 -17.00 19.49
N VAL A 17 -12.60 -16.26 18.41
CA VAL A 17 -11.54 -15.93 17.46
C VAL A 17 -10.58 -15.07 18.27
N ILE A 18 -9.59 -15.72 18.88
CA ILE A 18 -8.47 -15.08 19.54
C ILE A 18 -7.72 -14.35 18.43
N ILE A 19 -8.14 -13.13 18.11
CA ILE A 19 -7.38 -12.22 17.28
C ILE A 19 -6.17 -11.86 18.15
N MET A 20 -5.10 -12.62 17.99
CA MET A 20 -3.79 -12.24 18.51
C MET A 20 -3.54 -10.80 18.05
N LYS A 21 -3.54 -9.85 18.98
CA LYS A 21 -3.17 -8.46 18.72
C LYS A 21 -1.69 -8.41 18.33
N LYS A 22 -1.39 -8.75 17.08
CA LYS A 22 -0.05 -8.68 16.51
C LYS A 22 0.26 -7.21 16.29
N LYS A 23 1.20 -6.66 17.07
CA LYS A 23 1.70 -5.30 16.86
C LYS A 23 2.50 -5.28 15.55
N ILE A 24 2.13 -4.37 14.66
CA ILE A 24 2.90 -4.10 13.44
C ILE A 24 3.78 -2.89 13.74
N MET A 25 5.10 -3.08 13.68
CA MET A 25 6.06 -1.99 13.81
C MET A 25 6.13 -1.25 12.47
N ALA A 26 5.77 0.02 12.47
CA ALA A 26 5.97 0.89 11.32
C ALA A 26 7.41 1.41 11.33
N LYS A 27 8.07 1.39 10.17
CA LYS A 27 9.36 2.05 9.94
C LYS A 27 9.17 3.16 8.93
N GLN A 28 9.53 4.38 9.30
CA GLN A 28 9.54 5.49 8.35
C GLN A 28 10.80 5.39 7.47
N MET A 29 10.63 5.67 6.19
CA MET A 29 11.70 5.76 5.21
C MET A 29 11.60 7.11 4.50
N ASN A 30 12.74 7.78 4.36
CA ASN A 30 12.79 9.07 3.66
C ASN A 30 13.10 8.81 2.17
N SER A 31 12.20 9.22 1.29
CA SER A 31 12.37 9.13 -0.17
C SER A 31 13.26 10.22 -0.76
N GLY A 32 13.55 11.28 0.00
CA GLY A 32 14.20 12.50 -0.50
C GLY A 32 13.32 13.34 -1.42
N PHE A 33 12.05 12.95 -1.64
CA PHE A 33 11.11 13.67 -2.49
C PHE A 33 10.25 14.61 -1.66
N GLY A 34 10.74 15.84 -1.46
CA GLY A 34 10.14 16.82 -0.55
C GLY A 34 8.74 17.29 -0.95
N GLU A 35 8.41 17.22 -2.23
CA GLU A 35 7.12 17.63 -2.79
C GLU A 35 6.07 16.50 -2.74
N SER A 36 6.45 15.31 -2.25
CA SER A 36 5.55 14.18 -2.11
C SER A 36 4.56 14.38 -0.97
N ASP A 37 3.28 14.10 -1.22
CA ASP A 37 2.23 14.21 -0.20
C ASP A 37 1.23 13.05 -0.21
N SER A 38 1.29 12.16 -1.20
CA SER A 38 0.26 11.15 -1.40
C SER A 38 0.73 9.93 -2.21
N ASN A 39 -0.08 8.87 -2.15
CA ASN A 39 -0.07 7.71 -3.04
C ASN A 39 -1.52 7.37 -3.40
N PHE A 40 -1.78 6.98 -4.65
CA PHE A 40 -3.13 6.75 -5.17
C PHE A 40 -3.36 5.31 -5.64
N ASN A 41 -3.12 4.32 -4.76
CA ASN A 41 -3.33 2.89 -5.04
C ASN A 41 -2.36 2.29 -6.07
N SER A 42 -1.20 2.91 -6.25
CA SER A 42 -0.06 2.32 -6.96
C SER A 42 0.89 1.76 -5.92
N LEU A 43 0.59 0.57 -5.43
CA LEU A 43 1.48 -0.20 -4.56
C LEU A 43 1.30 -1.67 -4.88
N THR A 44 2.37 -2.35 -5.29
CA THR A 44 2.31 -3.77 -5.66
C THR A 44 3.58 -4.47 -5.22
N VAL A 45 3.42 -5.68 -4.67
CA VAL A 45 4.56 -6.58 -4.43
C VAL A 45 4.78 -7.38 -5.71
N VAL A 46 5.98 -7.30 -6.26
CA VAL A 46 6.38 -8.00 -7.49
C VAL A 46 7.75 -8.64 -7.30
N ASP A 47 8.11 -9.52 -8.25
CA ASP A 47 9.40 -10.20 -8.30
C ASP A 47 9.78 -10.83 -6.94
N ASN A 48 11.00 -10.60 -6.45
CA ASN A 48 11.52 -11.24 -5.22
C ASN A 48 11.03 -10.56 -3.93
N GLY A 49 9.74 -10.19 -3.87
CA GLY A 49 9.15 -9.52 -2.72
C GLY A 49 9.43 -8.03 -2.63
N HIS A 50 9.92 -7.43 -3.72
CA HIS A 50 10.09 -6.00 -3.84
C HIS A 50 8.74 -5.29 -3.90
N VAL A 51 8.64 -4.11 -3.29
CA VAL A 51 7.41 -3.31 -3.31
C VAL A 51 7.60 -2.13 -4.25
N TYR A 52 6.82 -2.05 -5.32
CA TYR A 52 6.86 -0.95 -6.28
C TYR A 52 5.66 -0.04 -6.06
N PHE A 53 5.91 1.27 -6.06
CA PHE A 53 4.86 2.24 -5.79
C PHE A 53 5.19 3.60 -6.39
N THR A 54 4.17 4.47 -6.49
CA THR A 54 4.35 5.87 -6.91
C THR A 54 4.17 6.80 -5.72
N LEU A 55 5.06 7.77 -5.56
CA LEU A 55 4.85 8.94 -4.72
C LEU A 55 4.35 10.09 -5.60
N SER A 56 3.23 10.69 -5.22
CA SER A 56 2.55 11.76 -5.96
C SER A 56 2.81 13.12 -5.33
N SER A 57 2.73 14.17 -6.15
CA SER A 57 2.85 15.56 -5.73
C SER A 57 1.71 16.38 -6.32
N HIS A 58 1.08 17.25 -5.53
CA HIS A 58 0.07 18.18 -6.04
C HIS A 58 0.67 19.39 -6.79
N GLN A 59 2.00 19.52 -6.86
CA GLN A 59 2.65 20.60 -7.59
C GLN A 59 2.51 20.42 -9.10
N ILE A 60 2.06 21.44 -9.81
CA ILE A 60 1.79 21.36 -11.27
C ILE A 60 3.06 21.15 -12.11
N ASP A 61 4.21 21.57 -11.58
CA ASP A 61 5.51 21.46 -12.24
C ASP A 61 6.30 20.20 -11.82
N THR A 62 5.70 19.34 -10.98
CA THR A 62 6.34 18.15 -10.44
C THR A 62 5.46 16.92 -10.69
N HIS A 63 6.00 15.93 -11.38
CA HIS A 63 5.28 14.68 -11.61
C HIS A 63 5.42 13.71 -10.44
N GLY A 64 4.64 12.62 -10.49
CA GLY A 64 4.83 11.51 -9.58
C GLY A 64 6.12 10.76 -9.89
N ARG A 65 6.72 10.17 -8.86
CA ARG A 65 7.97 9.41 -8.96
C ARG A 65 7.73 7.96 -8.57
N ILE A 66 8.30 7.05 -9.34
CA ILE A 66 8.23 5.61 -9.10
C ILE A 66 9.40 5.19 -8.22
N TYR A 67 9.10 4.41 -7.20
CA TYR A 67 10.07 3.86 -6.27
C TYR A 67 9.92 2.34 -6.15
N ARG A 68 11.02 1.69 -5.77
CA ARG A 68 11.06 0.31 -5.28
C ARG A 68 11.57 0.28 -3.85
N TYR A 69 10.88 -0.44 -2.98
CA TYR A 69 11.39 -0.82 -1.67
C TYR A 69 11.95 -2.24 -1.72
N GLU A 70 13.19 -2.38 -1.23
CA GLU A 70 13.91 -3.64 -1.08
C GLU A 70 13.88 -4.10 0.38
N PRO A 71 13.10 -5.15 0.73
CA PRO A 71 12.95 -5.57 2.12
C PRO A 71 14.24 -6.17 2.69
N GLU A 72 15.06 -6.83 1.86
CA GLU A 72 16.32 -7.46 2.27
C GLU A 72 17.30 -6.42 2.85
N ASN A 73 17.49 -5.32 2.12
CA ASN A 73 18.42 -4.25 2.48
C ASN A 73 17.73 -3.08 3.18
N GLN A 74 16.41 -3.14 3.37
CA GLN A 74 15.57 -2.05 3.86
C GLN A 74 15.84 -0.72 3.14
N THR A 75 15.96 -0.79 1.81
CA THR A 75 16.40 0.33 0.97
C THR A 75 15.26 0.81 0.09
N LEU A 76 15.15 2.13 -0.07
CA LEU A 76 14.21 2.75 -0.99
C LEU A 76 14.98 3.25 -2.21
N VAL A 77 14.61 2.77 -3.39
CA VAL A 77 15.29 3.04 -4.66
C VAL A 77 14.38 3.88 -5.54
N PHE A 78 14.85 5.04 -5.98
CA PHE A 78 14.20 5.84 -7.01
C PHE A 78 14.40 5.17 -8.38
N LEU A 79 13.31 4.97 -9.12
CA LEU A 79 13.35 4.31 -10.43
C LEU A 79 13.17 5.29 -11.58
N ALA A 80 12.14 6.14 -11.53
CA ALA A 80 11.83 7.04 -12.63
C ALA A 80 10.85 8.17 -12.24
N ASP A 81 10.85 9.25 -13.01
CA ASP A 81 9.80 10.26 -13.02
C ASP A 81 8.71 9.89 -14.05
N LEU A 82 7.43 10.06 -13.69
CA LEU A 82 6.33 9.73 -14.59
C LEU A 82 6.29 10.60 -15.85
N GLY A 83 6.66 11.87 -15.75
CA GLY A 83 6.74 12.76 -16.90
C GLY A 83 7.80 12.32 -17.89
N ASP A 84 8.95 11.87 -17.40
CA ASP A 84 10.00 11.30 -18.24
C ASP A 84 9.52 10.00 -18.94
N LEU A 85 8.89 9.08 -18.20
CA LEU A 85 8.41 7.81 -18.76
C LEU A 85 7.30 7.95 -19.80
N THR A 86 6.44 8.94 -19.63
CA THR A 86 5.31 9.19 -20.53
C THR A 86 5.64 10.20 -21.63
N GLY A 87 6.81 10.84 -21.57
CA GLY A 87 7.18 11.93 -22.48
C GLY A 87 6.41 13.23 -22.24
N GLU A 88 5.82 13.40 -21.05
CA GLU A 88 5.02 14.54 -20.65
C GLU A 88 5.79 15.60 -19.85
N GLN A 89 7.11 15.44 -19.76
CA GLN A 89 7.99 16.35 -19.04
C GLN A 89 7.79 17.81 -19.47
N GLY A 90 7.53 18.69 -18.50
CA GLY A 90 7.31 20.13 -18.71
C GLY A 90 5.97 20.49 -19.35
N LYS A 91 5.12 19.53 -19.72
CA LYS A 91 3.83 19.80 -20.39
C LYS A 91 2.69 20.10 -19.42
N LYS A 92 2.86 19.82 -18.12
CA LYS A 92 1.85 20.04 -17.07
C LYS A 92 0.55 19.26 -17.30
N THR A 93 0.65 18.10 -17.93
CA THR A 93 -0.48 17.26 -18.38
C THR A 93 -0.77 16.09 -17.44
N ILE A 94 0.08 15.85 -16.43
CA ILE A 94 -0.14 14.85 -15.37
C ILE A 94 -0.44 15.59 -14.05
N PRO A 95 -1.62 16.21 -13.91
CA PRO A 95 -1.96 16.96 -12.71
C PRO A 95 -1.93 16.03 -11.49
N HIS A 96 -1.32 16.53 -10.42
CA HIS A 96 -1.16 15.84 -9.14
C HIS A 96 -0.30 14.55 -9.19
N GLY A 97 0.40 14.27 -10.30
CA GLY A 97 1.37 13.17 -10.37
C GLY A 97 0.80 11.79 -10.01
N LYS A 98 -0.48 11.53 -10.27
CA LYS A 98 -1.17 10.32 -9.79
C LYS A 98 -0.89 9.11 -10.67
N SER A 99 -0.71 7.97 -10.04
CA SER A 99 -0.82 6.66 -10.68
C SER A 99 -1.75 5.77 -9.86
N HIS A 100 -2.74 5.19 -10.55
CA HIS A 100 -3.70 4.20 -10.04
C HIS A 100 -3.43 2.79 -10.57
N SER A 101 -2.32 2.61 -11.29
CA SER A 101 -1.98 1.37 -11.96
C SER A 101 -1.11 0.49 -11.06
N ALA A 102 -1.38 -0.81 -11.07
CA ALA A 102 -0.52 -1.81 -10.46
C ALA A 102 0.74 -2.05 -11.32
N PHE A 103 1.81 -2.51 -10.67
CA PHE A 103 3.06 -2.91 -11.34
C PHE A 103 3.08 -4.43 -11.58
N PHE A 104 3.71 -4.87 -12.66
CA PHE A 104 3.81 -6.28 -13.04
C PHE A 104 5.21 -6.61 -13.56
N SER A 105 5.67 -7.84 -13.31
CA SER A 105 6.88 -8.40 -13.91
C SER A 105 6.51 -9.38 -15.03
N TYR A 106 7.32 -9.46 -16.08
CA TYR A 106 7.19 -10.44 -17.16
C TYR A 106 8.11 -11.64 -16.93
#